data_AF-A0A7X8K184-F1
#
_entry.id   AF-A0A7X8K184-F1
#
_cell.length_a   1.000
_cell.length_b   1.000
_cell.length_c   1.000
_cell.angle_alpha   90.00
_cell.angle_beta   90.00
_cell.angle_gamma   90.00
#
_symmetry.space_group_name_H-M   'P 1'
#
loop_
_entity.id
_entity.type
_entity.pdbx_description
1 polymer ?
#
loop_
_entity_poly.entity_id
_entity_poly.type
_entity_poly.pdbx_seq_one_letter_code
_entity_poly.pdbx_strand_id
1 'polypeptide(L)'
;MKNTKLFPFERNKYFFGKLLTVEDLNLEQKYVNDKRRMINRFILGTGVVAGMYVVPIDERTISVERGFALDSLGREIVIDAPKIKKLSLIDGFDSCVRSGNDNYMYLCVEYNENEKGRVHNVVGATGASEENYNRIQESYRLYLTNDEPENGIISPRDLYEQKQTVYWDGKVRIDQVMPRYVQAGEQFELRIEIENLDKQYVAFSYDLVLTCLASDNQPVLKVSFDEILYEKMGKYTLAYQLKAQQHIDVEGIAEVDPKSFQLSLGKVLQPVQAEGKSTTYITDKDTRRQLIDSYYQSAMENIFRTDTTDRLYLAKIYLLKAGDTYLIENIENVPFGQYVMNNPLAAATQQLIAKKTGVTTGITDGLVEAAATGIEKTTRDIASGTCRINFNAGGRKYERFFSEEIVHGLGLGSVAIILGVSQDNSMTFGSMEVFEKEDPMAELAAKLNPAKGTFVIGARLLANTTKDYIDVKWTAIRDVEDIIEEKTKMKIFIKPST
;
A
#
# COMPACT_ATOMS: atom_id res chain seq x y z
N MET A 1 7.16 25.80 -17.75
CA MET A 1 6.75 26.00 -19.16
C MET A 1 5.66 25.00 -19.51
N LYS A 2 4.66 25.40 -20.31
CA LYS A 2 3.71 24.48 -20.95
C LYS A 2 4.31 23.63 -22.09
N ASN A 3 5.64 23.68 -22.28
CA ASN A 3 6.34 22.89 -23.30
C ASN A 3 6.29 21.39 -22.97
N THR A 4 5.76 20.57 -23.86
CA THR A 4 5.66 19.11 -23.74
C THR A 4 6.87 18.37 -24.29
N LYS A 5 7.70 18.98 -25.14
CA LYS A 5 8.87 18.35 -25.76
C LYS A 5 10.13 18.49 -24.90
N LEU A 6 10.78 17.36 -24.61
CA LEU A 6 12.00 17.30 -23.80
C LEU A 6 13.31 17.38 -24.63
N PHE A 7 13.33 16.90 -25.87
CA PHE A 7 14.52 16.85 -26.71
C PHE A 7 14.16 17.18 -28.19
N PRO A 8 15.14 17.51 -29.06
CA PRO A 8 16.57 17.64 -28.79
C PRO A 8 16.91 18.78 -27.81
N PHE A 9 18.01 18.63 -27.07
CA PHE A 9 18.50 19.67 -26.16
C PHE A 9 19.37 20.66 -26.92
N GLU A 10 18.99 21.92 -26.88
CA GLU A 10 19.75 23.03 -27.45
C GLU A 10 20.05 24.05 -26.35
N ARG A 11 21.27 24.57 -26.33
CA ARG A 11 21.70 25.59 -25.37
C ARG A 11 22.37 26.74 -26.08
N ASN A 12 22.28 27.92 -25.46
CA ASN A 12 22.97 29.10 -25.94
C ASN A 12 24.49 28.85 -26.03
N LYS A 13 25.08 29.14 -27.20
CA LYS A 13 26.53 29.14 -27.41
C LYS A 13 27.07 30.56 -27.27
N TYR A 14 27.78 30.81 -26.18
CA TYR A 14 28.46 32.08 -25.93
C TYR A 14 29.71 32.23 -26.79
N PHE A 15 29.87 33.39 -27.43
CA PHE A 15 31.09 33.79 -28.13
C PHE A 15 31.24 35.33 -28.10
N PHE A 16 32.46 35.80 -28.28
CA PHE A 16 32.76 37.23 -28.21
C PHE A 16 32.05 38.02 -29.33
N GLY A 17 31.42 39.14 -28.97
CA GLY A 17 30.64 39.95 -29.90
C GLY A 17 29.23 39.45 -30.20
N LYS A 18 28.78 38.33 -29.58
CA LYS A 18 27.38 37.90 -29.68
C LYS A 18 26.47 38.89 -28.97
N LEU A 19 25.45 39.39 -29.66
CA LEU A 19 24.35 40.13 -29.04
C LEU A 19 23.36 39.12 -28.42
N LEU A 20 23.06 39.30 -27.13
CA LEU A 20 22.10 38.45 -26.41
C LEU A 20 20.69 39.01 -26.55
N THR A 21 19.76 38.14 -26.90
CA THR A 21 18.34 38.46 -27.02
C THR A 21 17.51 37.77 -25.92
N VAL A 22 16.24 38.16 -25.80
CA VAL A 22 15.28 37.46 -24.93
C VAL A 22 15.14 35.98 -25.32
N GLU A 23 15.24 35.67 -26.62
CA GLU A 23 15.17 34.29 -27.12
C GLU A 23 16.37 33.45 -26.64
N ASP A 24 17.58 34.02 -26.62
CA ASP A 24 18.77 33.33 -26.09
C ASP A 24 18.65 32.98 -24.60
N LEU A 25 18.08 33.89 -23.80
CA LEU A 25 17.86 33.69 -22.36
C LEU A 25 16.71 32.71 -22.09
N ASN A 26 15.65 32.76 -22.91
CA ASN A 26 14.57 31.78 -22.84
C ASN A 26 15.05 30.38 -23.23
N LEU A 27 15.93 30.27 -24.24
CA LEU A 27 16.57 29.01 -24.62
C LEU A 27 17.39 28.43 -23.48
N GLU A 28 18.12 29.27 -22.74
CA GLU A 28 18.91 28.83 -21.58
C GLU A 28 18.03 28.31 -20.43
N GLN A 29 16.93 29.02 -20.12
CA GLN A 29 15.92 28.55 -19.15
C GLN A 29 15.29 27.22 -19.58
N LYS A 30 14.89 27.13 -20.85
CA LYS A 30 14.32 25.90 -21.43
C LYS A 30 15.30 24.75 -21.32
N TYR A 31 16.56 24.94 -21.70
CA TYR A 31 17.59 23.91 -21.66
C TYR A 31 17.76 23.31 -20.25
N VAL A 32 17.91 24.16 -19.23
CA VAL A 32 18.09 23.69 -17.84
C VAL A 32 16.84 22.96 -17.35
N ASN A 33 15.66 23.52 -17.63
CA ASN A 33 14.38 22.92 -17.24
C ASN A 33 14.17 21.56 -17.91
N ASP A 34 14.42 21.44 -19.22
CA ASP A 34 14.23 20.19 -19.95
C ASP A 34 15.24 19.11 -19.49
N LYS A 35 16.48 19.48 -19.14
CA LYS A 35 17.45 18.56 -18.53
C LYS A 35 16.98 18.06 -17.16
N ARG A 36 16.47 18.95 -16.31
CA ARG A 36 15.95 18.60 -14.98
C ARG A 36 14.70 17.72 -15.08
N ARG A 37 13.74 18.09 -15.93
CA ARG A 37 12.53 17.31 -16.20
C ARG A 37 12.84 15.91 -16.74
N MET A 38 13.84 15.78 -17.62
CA MET A 38 14.31 14.48 -18.10
C MET A 38 14.78 13.61 -16.93
N ILE A 39 15.63 14.15 -16.04
CA ILE A 39 16.11 13.39 -14.87
C ILE A 39 14.94 12.97 -13.98
N ASN A 40 14.03 13.89 -13.67
CA ASN A 40 12.83 13.59 -12.88
C ASN A 40 12.02 12.46 -13.51
N ARG A 41 11.75 12.54 -14.82
CA ARG A 41 10.93 11.56 -15.52
C ARG A 41 11.57 10.16 -15.59
N PHE A 42 12.87 10.07 -15.89
CA PHE A 42 13.54 8.78 -16.07
C PHE A 42 13.98 8.11 -14.77
N ILE A 43 14.37 8.91 -13.77
CA ILE A 43 14.97 8.39 -12.54
C ILE A 43 13.96 8.33 -11.40
N LEU A 44 13.09 9.34 -11.29
CA LEU A 44 12.13 9.43 -10.19
C LEU A 44 10.74 8.94 -10.60
N GLY A 45 10.35 9.15 -11.85
CA GLY A 45 9.02 8.84 -12.36
C GLY A 45 8.00 9.94 -12.05
N THR A 46 6.76 9.52 -11.83
CA THR A 46 5.59 10.41 -11.77
C THR A 46 4.71 10.03 -10.58
N GLY A 47 4.20 11.03 -9.87
CA GLY A 47 3.33 10.85 -8.71
C GLY A 47 3.63 11.81 -7.57
N VAL A 48 2.91 11.61 -6.47
CA VAL A 48 3.09 12.29 -5.19
C VAL A 48 4.40 11.82 -4.56
N VAL A 49 5.29 12.77 -4.25
CA VAL A 49 6.58 12.52 -3.63
C VAL A 49 6.47 12.65 -2.10
N ALA A 50 5.74 13.67 -1.63
CA ALA A 50 5.50 13.90 -0.20
C ALA A 50 4.24 14.74 0.02
N GLY A 51 3.48 14.45 1.08
CA GLY A 51 2.31 15.25 1.47
C GLY A 51 1.16 15.15 0.47
N MET A 52 0.52 16.29 0.15
CA MET A 52 -0.65 16.39 -0.74
C MET A 52 -1.87 15.56 -0.31
N TYR A 53 -1.92 15.18 0.97
CA TYR A 53 -3.07 14.47 1.53
C TYR A 53 -4.31 15.36 1.49
N VAL A 54 -5.42 14.75 1.09
CA VAL A 54 -6.75 15.34 1.13
C VAL A 54 -7.44 14.85 2.39
N VAL A 55 -7.84 15.81 3.23
CA VAL A 55 -8.45 15.56 4.53
C VAL A 55 -9.81 16.25 4.58
N PRO A 56 -10.88 15.58 5.05
CA PRO A 56 -12.17 16.25 5.23
C PRO A 56 -12.10 17.21 6.43
N ILE A 57 -12.58 18.44 6.26
CA ILE A 57 -12.73 19.42 7.35
C ILE A 57 -14.15 19.35 7.92
N ASP A 58 -15.13 19.29 7.02
CA ASP A 58 -16.55 19.11 7.31
C ASP A 58 -17.19 18.28 6.18
N GLU A 59 -18.52 18.13 6.20
CA GLU A 59 -19.25 17.33 5.21
C GLU A 59 -19.19 17.88 3.77
N ARG A 60 -18.66 19.09 3.53
CA ARG A 60 -18.64 19.73 2.19
C ARG A 60 -17.30 20.38 1.84
N THR A 61 -16.33 20.32 2.75
CA THR A 61 -15.07 21.05 2.67
C THR A 61 -13.91 20.10 2.87
N ILE A 62 -12.92 20.22 1.99
CA ILE A 62 -11.67 19.48 2.07
C ILE A 62 -10.49 20.42 2.31
N SER A 63 -9.46 19.92 2.99
CA SER A 63 -8.11 20.49 3.01
C SER A 63 -7.22 19.66 2.10
N VAL A 64 -6.54 20.30 1.15
CA VAL A 64 -5.39 19.70 0.47
C VAL A 64 -4.14 20.17 1.18
N GLU A 65 -3.46 19.26 1.87
CA GLU A 65 -2.27 19.55 2.65
C GLU A 65 -1.08 19.91 1.77
N ARG A 66 -0.10 20.59 2.38
CA ARG A 66 1.16 20.93 1.71
C ARG A 66 1.84 19.68 1.15
N GLY A 67 2.56 19.83 0.05
CA GLY A 67 3.25 18.70 -0.54
C GLY A 67 3.94 18.99 -1.86
N PHE A 68 4.57 17.93 -2.37
CA PHE A 68 5.39 17.94 -3.57
C PHE A 68 5.08 16.72 -4.44
N ALA A 69 4.94 16.94 -5.74
CA ALA A 69 4.70 15.89 -6.72
C ALA A 69 5.42 16.18 -8.04
N LEU A 70 5.56 15.12 -8.83
CA LEU A 70 6.11 15.15 -10.18
C LEU A 70 5.04 14.67 -11.15
N ASP A 71 4.77 15.45 -12.19
CA ASP A 71 3.85 15.00 -13.25
C ASP A 71 4.53 14.08 -14.28
N SER A 72 3.74 13.63 -15.26
CA SER A 72 4.24 12.75 -16.35
C SER A 72 5.34 13.42 -17.17
N LEU A 73 5.37 14.74 -17.22
CA LEU A 73 6.35 15.56 -17.94
C LEU A 73 7.59 15.92 -17.09
N GLY A 74 7.71 15.38 -15.88
CA GLY A 74 8.81 15.62 -14.95
C GLY A 74 8.80 17.01 -14.32
N ARG A 75 7.67 17.75 -14.39
CA ARG A 75 7.49 19.08 -13.79
C ARG A 75 7.15 18.93 -12.31
N GLU A 76 7.69 19.83 -11.52
CA GLU A 76 7.45 19.96 -10.09
C GLU A 76 6.12 20.65 -9.82
N ILE A 77 5.28 20.02 -9.02
CA ILE A 77 4.05 20.61 -8.49
C ILE A 77 4.24 20.77 -6.99
N VAL A 78 4.13 22.00 -6.50
CA VAL A 78 4.31 22.33 -5.08
C VAL A 78 3.04 22.99 -4.53
N ILE A 79 2.49 22.38 -3.48
CA ILE A 79 1.48 23.00 -2.61
C ILE A 79 2.22 23.51 -1.38
N ASP A 80 2.46 24.81 -1.33
CA ASP A 80 3.30 25.47 -0.33
C ASP A 80 2.60 25.65 1.03
N ALA A 81 1.27 25.77 1.02
CA ALA A 81 0.43 25.87 2.20
C ALA A 81 -0.90 25.12 2.01
N PRO A 82 -1.52 24.58 3.08
CA PRO A 82 -2.79 23.89 2.99
C PRO A 82 -3.86 24.73 2.29
N LYS A 83 -4.63 24.11 1.37
CA LYS A 83 -5.74 24.76 0.67
C LYS A 83 -7.06 24.18 1.10
N ILE A 84 -7.84 25.03 1.76
CA ILE A 84 -9.20 24.73 2.17
C ILE A 84 -10.16 25.13 1.05
N LYS A 85 -10.94 24.18 0.55
CA LYS A 85 -11.91 24.39 -0.53
C LYS A 85 -13.21 23.66 -0.23
N LYS A 86 -14.33 24.37 -0.39
CA LYS A 86 -15.66 23.72 -0.50
C LYS A 86 -15.72 22.98 -1.82
N LEU A 87 -16.22 21.75 -1.82
CA LEU A 87 -16.31 20.91 -3.02
C LEU A 87 -17.01 21.62 -4.19
N SER A 88 -18.11 22.31 -3.90
CA SER A 88 -18.88 23.05 -4.92
C SER A 88 -18.15 24.25 -5.54
N LEU A 89 -17.04 24.68 -4.96
CA LEU A 89 -16.22 25.78 -5.46
C LEU A 89 -14.94 25.29 -6.17
N ILE A 90 -14.78 23.98 -6.32
CA ILE A 90 -13.68 23.39 -7.06
C ILE A 90 -14.10 23.27 -8.52
N ASP A 91 -13.23 23.72 -9.42
CA ASP A 91 -13.40 23.58 -10.87
C ASP A 91 -13.81 22.14 -11.22
N GLY A 92 -14.83 21.97 -12.07
CA GLY A 92 -15.28 20.65 -12.52
C GLY A 92 -16.42 20.03 -11.69
N PHE A 93 -16.74 20.54 -10.50
CA PHE A 93 -17.83 20.02 -9.66
C PHE A 93 -19.17 19.91 -10.42
N ASP A 94 -19.63 21.00 -11.04
CA ASP A 94 -20.91 21.02 -11.77
C ASP A 94 -20.93 20.04 -12.96
N SER A 95 -19.76 19.82 -13.59
CA SER A 95 -19.63 18.87 -14.70
C SER A 95 -19.78 17.44 -14.20
N CYS A 96 -19.13 17.11 -13.08
CA CYS A 96 -19.20 15.81 -12.44
C CYS A 96 -20.64 15.46 -12.04
N VAL A 97 -21.32 16.42 -11.39
CA VAL A 97 -22.73 16.26 -10.97
C VAL A 97 -23.68 16.08 -12.15
N ARG A 98 -23.48 16.81 -13.26
CA ARG A 98 -24.34 16.66 -14.45
C ARG A 98 -24.14 15.33 -15.19
N SER A 99 -23.00 14.69 -15.01
CA SER A 99 -22.66 13.44 -15.70
C SER A 99 -23.39 12.22 -15.13
N GLY A 100 -24.11 12.36 -14.00
CA GLY A 100 -24.97 11.32 -13.42
C GLY A 100 -24.24 10.25 -12.61
N ASN A 101 -22.91 10.31 -12.50
CA ASN A 101 -22.13 9.48 -11.59
C ASN A 101 -21.94 10.23 -10.25
N ASP A 102 -22.97 10.15 -9.41
CA ASP A 102 -23.09 10.95 -8.18
C ASP A 102 -22.40 10.31 -6.96
N ASN A 103 -21.84 9.10 -7.10
CA ASN A 103 -21.34 8.30 -5.98
C ASN A 103 -19.92 8.69 -5.56
N TYR A 104 -19.09 9.16 -6.50
CA TYR A 104 -17.74 9.64 -6.20
C TYR A 104 -17.24 10.57 -7.30
N MET A 105 -16.20 11.33 -6.96
CA MET A 105 -15.47 12.17 -7.90
C MET A 105 -13.98 12.18 -7.53
N TYR A 106 -13.13 12.40 -8.53
CA TYR A 106 -11.69 12.43 -8.36
C TYR A 106 -11.18 13.86 -8.24
N LEU A 107 -10.40 14.14 -7.20
CA LEU A 107 -9.64 15.38 -7.08
C LEU A 107 -8.29 15.21 -7.78
N CYS A 108 -8.05 16.05 -8.79
CA CYS A 108 -6.82 16.08 -9.55
C CYS A 108 -6.01 17.35 -9.28
N VAL A 109 -4.69 17.25 -9.44
CA VAL A 109 -3.77 18.38 -9.51
C VAL A 109 -2.98 18.35 -10.82
N GLU A 110 -2.85 19.51 -11.46
CA GLU A 110 -2.00 19.69 -12.64
C GLU A 110 -1.10 20.91 -12.48
N TYR A 111 0.06 20.85 -13.13
CA TYR A 111 1.01 21.97 -13.17
C TYR A 111 0.40 23.15 -13.92
N ASN A 112 0.57 24.36 -13.38
CA ASN A 112 0.09 25.58 -14.02
C ASN A 112 1.10 26.73 -13.89
N GLU A 113 1.08 27.65 -14.84
CA GLU A 113 1.89 28.86 -14.81
C GLU A 113 1.01 30.08 -15.01
N ASN A 114 1.25 31.12 -14.22
CA ASN A 114 0.56 32.40 -14.36
C ASN A 114 1.59 33.52 -14.47
N GLU A 115 1.33 34.44 -15.39
CA GLU A 115 2.14 35.65 -15.51
C GLU A 115 1.84 36.62 -14.35
N LYS A 116 2.90 37.22 -13.79
CA LYS A 116 2.82 38.07 -12.59
C LYS A 116 3.75 39.26 -12.68
N GLY A 117 3.41 40.31 -11.95
CA GLY A 117 4.19 41.54 -11.90
C GLY A 117 4.04 42.32 -13.19
N ARG A 118 2.85 42.91 -13.37
CA ARG A 118 2.52 43.75 -14.52
C ARG A 118 3.54 44.88 -14.69
N VAL A 119 3.97 45.09 -15.91
CA VAL A 119 4.91 46.14 -16.32
C VAL A 119 4.47 46.74 -17.65
N HIS A 120 4.88 47.98 -17.89
CA HIS A 120 4.65 48.63 -19.17
C HIS A 120 5.86 48.40 -20.07
N ASN A 121 5.63 47.95 -21.31
CA ASN A 121 6.70 47.86 -22.30
C ASN A 121 7.05 49.27 -22.79
N VAL A 122 8.31 49.67 -22.60
CA VAL A 122 8.81 51.01 -22.95
C VAL A 122 8.98 51.18 -24.47
N VAL A 123 9.00 50.08 -25.23
CA VAL A 123 9.31 50.05 -26.67
C VAL A 123 8.05 49.78 -27.53
N GLY A 124 6.89 49.54 -26.91
CA GLY A 124 5.63 49.27 -27.61
C GLY A 124 5.02 50.53 -28.25
N ALA A 125 4.68 50.45 -29.53
CA ALA A 125 4.03 51.54 -30.26
C ALA A 125 2.70 51.95 -29.60
N THR A 126 2.45 53.26 -29.55
CA THR A 126 1.18 53.86 -29.09
C THR A 126 -0.01 53.24 -29.84
N GLY A 127 -0.82 52.43 -29.16
CA GLY A 127 -2.10 51.97 -29.72
C GLY A 127 -2.68 50.68 -29.15
N ALA A 128 -1.90 49.82 -28.51
CA ALA A 128 -2.40 48.63 -27.83
C ALA A 128 -1.79 48.53 -26.44
N SER A 129 -2.64 48.58 -25.40
CA SER A 129 -2.23 48.24 -24.04
C SER A 129 -2.03 46.73 -23.96
N GLU A 130 -0.97 46.21 -24.57
CA GLU A 130 -0.53 44.85 -24.32
C GLU A 130 -0.03 44.81 -22.88
N GLU A 131 -0.82 44.17 -22.02
CA GLU A 131 -0.45 43.93 -20.64
C GLU A 131 0.78 43.02 -20.62
N ASN A 132 1.93 43.57 -20.24
CA ASN A 132 3.17 42.81 -20.15
C ASN A 132 3.43 42.43 -18.69
N TYR A 133 4.06 41.28 -18.49
CA TYR A 133 4.37 40.76 -17.15
C TYR A 133 5.86 40.44 -17.04
N ASN A 134 6.44 40.74 -15.87
CA ASN A 134 7.87 40.60 -15.64
C ASN A 134 8.28 39.22 -15.09
N ARG A 135 7.32 38.40 -14.66
CA ARG A 135 7.59 37.12 -13.99
C ARG A 135 6.59 36.05 -14.42
N ILE A 136 7.07 34.82 -14.49
CA ILE A 136 6.21 33.63 -14.54
C ILE A 136 6.20 33.05 -13.12
N GLN A 137 5.01 32.89 -12.54
CA GLN A 137 4.81 32.20 -11.29
C GLN A 137 4.37 30.77 -11.58
N GLU A 138 5.22 29.81 -11.22
CA GLU A 138 4.84 28.40 -11.18
C GLU A 138 3.81 28.17 -10.07
N SER A 139 2.81 27.36 -10.38
CA SER A 139 1.61 27.14 -9.56
C SER A 139 0.98 25.79 -9.94
N TYR A 140 -0.24 25.57 -9.49
CA TYR A 140 -0.98 24.36 -9.79
C TYR A 140 -2.46 24.68 -9.91
N ARG A 141 -3.22 23.78 -10.53
CA ARG A 141 -4.67 23.84 -10.60
C ARG A 141 -5.25 22.58 -9.96
N LEU A 142 -6.19 22.78 -9.04
CA LEU A 142 -7.00 21.72 -8.45
C LEU A 142 -8.35 21.70 -9.14
N TYR A 143 -8.80 20.52 -9.56
CA TYR A 143 -10.11 20.35 -10.20
C TYR A 143 -10.67 18.94 -9.95
N LEU A 144 -11.96 18.79 -10.20
CA LEU A 144 -12.71 17.55 -10.06
C LEU A 144 -13.02 16.96 -11.43
N THR A 145 -12.92 15.64 -11.55
CA THR A 145 -13.38 14.88 -12.71
C THR A 145 -14.01 13.56 -12.28
N ASN A 146 -14.89 13.01 -13.12
CA ASN A 146 -15.37 11.63 -13.01
C ASN A 146 -14.53 10.66 -13.87
N ASP A 147 -13.61 11.18 -14.68
CA ASP A 147 -12.76 10.38 -15.55
C ASP A 147 -11.65 9.71 -14.75
N GLU A 148 -11.55 8.40 -14.91
CA GLU A 148 -10.40 7.64 -14.42
C GLU A 148 -9.15 7.94 -15.24
N PRO A 149 -7.96 7.69 -14.67
CA PRO A 149 -6.73 7.83 -15.44
C PRO A 149 -6.79 6.94 -16.68
N GLU A 150 -6.44 7.50 -17.84
CA GLU A 150 -6.16 6.70 -19.02
C GLU A 150 -5.02 5.71 -18.69
N ASN A 151 -4.95 4.58 -19.40
CA ASN A 151 -4.02 3.44 -19.21
C ASN A 151 -2.50 3.78 -19.29
N GLY A 152 -2.10 5.04 -19.13
CA GLY A 152 -0.73 5.55 -19.17
C GLY A 152 -0.19 6.08 -17.84
N ILE A 153 -0.95 6.01 -16.74
CA ILE A 153 -0.40 6.35 -15.43
C ILE A 153 0.39 5.17 -14.92
N ILE A 154 1.72 5.26 -15.03
CA ILE A 154 2.66 4.21 -14.60
C ILE A 154 2.59 4.08 -13.08
N SER A 155 1.67 3.26 -12.57
CA SER A 155 1.86 2.66 -11.27
C SER A 155 2.97 1.61 -11.38
N PRO A 156 3.71 1.30 -10.31
CA PRO A 156 4.68 0.21 -10.34
C PRO A 156 4.08 -1.13 -10.78
N ARG A 157 2.77 -1.34 -10.57
CA ARG A 157 2.05 -2.56 -10.98
C ARG A 157 1.97 -2.68 -12.49
N ASP A 158 1.79 -1.58 -13.21
CA ASP A 158 1.64 -1.60 -14.67
C ASP A 158 2.89 -2.11 -15.39
N LEU A 159 4.04 -2.16 -14.71
CA LEU A 159 5.27 -2.74 -15.26
C LEU A 159 5.24 -4.28 -15.31
N TYR A 160 4.49 -4.94 -14.42
CA TYR A 160 4.47 -6.40 -14.30
C TYR A 160 3.07 -7.03 -14.32
N GLU A 161 2.01 -6.25 -14.17
CA GLU A 161 0.61 -6.63 -14.31
C GLU A 161 -0.04 -5.80 -15.42
N GLN A 162 -1.05 -6.38 -16.04
CA GLN A 162 -1.99 -5.66 -16.87
C GLN A 162 -3.38 -5.79 -16.26
N LYS A 163 -4.21 -4.78 -16.50
CA LYS A 163 -5.60 -4.75 -16.09
C LYS A 163 -6.47 -4.50 -17.31
N GLN A 164 -7.40 -5.41 -17.58
CA GLN A 164 -8.31 -5.36 -18.71
C GLN A 164 -9.76 -5.34 -18.19
N THR A 165 -10.47 -4.26 -18.43
CA THR A 165 -11.91 -4.20 -18.12
C THR A 165 -12.69 -5.07 -19.08
N VAL A 166 -13.46 -6.01 -18.53
CA VAL A 166 -14.34 -6.92 -19.24
C VAL A 166 -15.74 -6.32 -19.37
N TYR A 167 -16.19 -5.66 -18.31
CA TYR A 167 -17.50 -5.05 -18.24
C TYR A 167 -17.49 -3.81 -17.34
N TRP A 168 -18.15 -2.75 -17.80
CA TRP A 168 -18.37 -1.53 -17.04
C TRP A 168 -19.64 -0.82 -17.51
N ASP A 169 -20.56 -0.55 -16.58
CA ASP A 169 -21.83 0.16 -16.86
C ASP A 169 -22.00 1.45 -16.03
N GLY A 170 -20.94 1.90 -15.35
CA GLY A 170 -20.99 3.02 -14.41
C GLY A 170 -21.26 2.61 -12.95
N LYS A 171 -21.75 1.40 -12.71
CA LYS A 171 -22.17 0.91 -11.39
C LYS A 171 -21.45 -0.35 -10.96
N VAL A 172 -21.26 -1.29 -11.88
CA VAL A 172 -20.60 -2.57 -11.69
C VAL A 172 -19.44 -2.67 -12.66
N ARG A 173 -18.25 -2.92 -12.11
CA ARG A 173 -17.02 -3.11 -12.87
C ARG A 173 -16.50 -4.52 -12.67
N ILE A 174 -16.08 -5.14 -13.77
CA ILE A 174 -15.42 -6.45 -13.77
C ILE A 174 -14.12 -6.30 -14.55
N ASP A 175 -12.99 -6.47 -13.86
CA ASP A 175 -11.66 -6.37 -14.45
C ASP A 175 -10.90 -7.70 -14.35
N GLN A 176 -10.17 -8.05 -15.40
CA GLN A 176 -9.17 -9.10 -15.39
C GLN A 176 -7.80 -8.50 -15.10
N VAL A 177 -7.09 -9.04 -14.12
CA VAL A 177 -5.72 -8.66 -13.80
C VAL A 177 -4.81 -9.87 -14.00
N MET A 178 -3.85 -9.74 -14.91
CA MET A 178 -2.95 -10.82 -15.30
C MET A 178 -1.50 -10.33 -15.36
N PRO A 179 -0.51 -11.15 -14.92
CA PRO A 179 0.90 -10.81 -15.08
C PRO A 179 1.27 -10.56 -16.54
N ARG A 180 2.15 -9.59 -16.80
CA ARG A 180 2.70 -9.30 -18.14
C ARG A 180 3.75 -10.31 -18.57
N TYR A 181 4.43 -10.94 -17.63
CA TYR A 181 5.49 -11.91 -17.89
C TYR A 181 5.30 -13.12 -16.99
N VAL A 182 5.47 -14.30 -17.56
CA VAL A 182 5.43 -15.59 -16.85
C VAL A 182 6.50 -16.51 -17.41
N GLN A 183 7.06 -17.37 -16.57
CA GLN A 183 8.02 -18.36 -17.04
C GLN A 183 7.31 -19.54 -17.71
N ALA A 184 7.91 -20.09 -18.77
CA ALA A 184 7.37 -21.27 -19.46
C ALA A 184 7.19 -22.45 -18.48
N GLY A 185 5.97 -23.01 -18.44
CA GLY A 185 5.61 -24.11 -17.54
C GLY A 185 5.20 -23.70 -16.12
N GLU A 186 5.33 -22.42 -15.75
CA GLU A 186 4.99 -21.90 -14.42
C GLU A 186 3.47 -21.84 -14.21
N GLN A 187 3.05 -21.97 -12.94
CA GLN A 187 1.69 -21.67 -12.50
C GLN A 187 1.61 -20.24 -11.99
N PHE A 188 0.58 -19.51 -12.39
CA PHE A 188 0.36 -18.13 -12.00
C PHE A 188 -1.12 -17.83 -11.82
N GLU A 189 -1.41 -16.70 -11.17
CA GLU A 189 -2.77 -16.31 -10.83
C GLU A 189 -3.36 -15.32 -11.84
N LEU A 190 -4.55 -15.62 -12.36
CA LEU A 190 -5.45 -14.65 -12.98
C LEU A 190 -6.42 -14.14 -11.92
N ARG A 191 -6.46 -12.83 -11.70
CA ARG A 191 -7.38 -12.20 -10.75
C ARG A 191 -8.56 -11.57 -11.47
N ILE A 192 -9.76 -11.76 -10.94
CA ILE A 192 -10.97 -11.03 -11.35
C ILE A 192 -11.32 -10.06 -10.24
N GLU A 193 -11.16 -8.76 -10.49
CA GLU A 193 -11.53 -7.70 -9.55
C GLU A 193 -12.94 -7.21 -9.89
N ILE A 194 -13.82 -7.18 -8.89
CA ILE A 194 -15.21 -6.73 -9.03
C ILE A 194 -15.44 -5.53 -8.13
N GLU A 195 -15.96 -4.44 -8.68
CA GLU A 195 -16.39 -3.26 -7.92
C GLU A 195 -17.89 -3.03 -8.15
N ASN A 196 -18.68 -3.09 -7.07
CA ASN A 196 -20.12 -2.88 -7.05
C ASN A 196 -20.45 -1.61 -6.25
N LEU A 197 -20.72 -0.53 -6.98
CA LEU A 197 -20.94 0.82 -6.44
C LEU A 197 -22.40 1.08 -6.05
N ASP A 198 -23.34 0.34 -6.64
CA ASP A 198 -24.78 0.56 -6.46
C ASP A 198 -25.37 -0.29 -5.31
N LYS A 199 -24.55 -1.12 -4.64
CA LYS A 199 -24.92 -2.01 -3.52
C LYS A 199 -26.08 -2.97 -3.83
N GLN A 200 -26.52 -3.04 -5.09
CA GLN A 200 -27.49 -4.01 -5.60
C GLN A 200 -26.81 -5.37 -5.75
N TYR A 201 -27.60 -6.44 -5.76
CA TYR A 201 -27.05 -7.78 -5.94
C TYR A 201 -26.43 -7.96 -7.33
N VAL A 202 -25.23 -8.52 -7.41
CA VAL A 202 -24.51 -8.83 -8.66
C VAL A 202 -24.17 -10.32 -8.75
N ALA A 203 -24.45 -10.94 -9.89
CA ALA A 203 -23.94 -12.26 -10.24
C ALA A 203 -23.60 -12.32 -11.73
N PHE A 204 -22.53 -13.02 -12.10
CA PHE A 204 -22.16 -13.21 -13.51
C PHE A 204 -21.41 -14.51 -13.75
N SER A 205 -21.37 -14.93 -15.00
CA SER A 205 -20.49 -16.00 -15.46
C SER A 205 -20.08 -15.81 -16.92
N TYR A 206 -18.88 -16.26 -17.25
CA TYR A 206 -18.38 -16.33 -18.63
C TYR A 206 -17.26 -17.35 -18.74
N ASP A 207 -17.00 -17.80 -19.96
CA ASP A 207 -15.89 -18.69 -20.30
C ASP A 207 -14.74 -17.89 -20.90
N LEU A 208 -13.53 -18.24 -20.50
CA LEU A 208 -12.28 -17.74 -21.03
C LEU A 208 -11.67 -18.79 -21.95
N VAL A 209 -11.45 -18.43 -23.20
CA VAL A 209 -10.68 -19.22 -24.16
C VAL A 209 -9.20 -18.94 -23.94
N LEU A 210 -8.44 -20.00 -23.67
CA LEU A 210 -7.02 -19.93 -23.32
C LEU A 210 -6.16 -20.36 -24.51
N THR A 211 -5.23 -19.49 -24.94
CA THR A 211 -4.21 -19.79 -25.95
C THR A 211 -2.84 -19.81 -25.30
N CYS A 212 -2.06 -20.88 -25.50
CA CYS A 212 -0.77 -21.11 -24.83
C CYS A 212 -0.83 -21.08 -23.29
N LEU A 213 -2.03 -21.13 -22.72
CA LEU A 213 -2.33 -21.19 -21.29
C LEU A 213 -3.27 -22.39 -21.04
N ALA A 214 -3.36 -22.85 -19.79
CA ALA A 214 -4.33 -23.87 -19.40
C ALA A 214 -4.79 -23.69 -17.95
N SER A 215 -6.04 -24.05 -17.66
CA SER A 215 -6.58 -24.19 -16.31
C SER A 215 -6.91 -25.66 -16.09
N ASP A 216 -6.33 -26.33 -15.10
CA ASP A 216 -6.51 -27.78 -14.86
C ASP A 216 -6.33 -28.64 -16.13
N ASN A 217 -5.34 -28.29 -16.96
CA ASN A 217 -5.06 -28.89 -18.28
C ASN A 217 -6.17 -28.74 -19.34
N GLN A 218 -7.15 -27.88 -19.11
CA GLN A 218 -8.17 -27.50 -20.09
C GLN A 218 -7.80 -26.16 -20.76
N PRO A 219 -8.14 -25.99 -22.06
CA PRO A 219 -7.95 -24.73 -22.79
C PRO A 219 -9.09 -23.73 -22.54
N VAL A 220 -9.96 -23.99 -21.57
CA VAL A 220 -11.09 -23.14 -21.20
C VAL A 220 -11.13 -23.00 -19.69
N LEU A 221 -11.34 -21.77 -19.21
CA LEU A 221 -11.59 -21.48 -17.80
C LEU A 221 -12.98 -20.89 -17.65
N LYS A 222 -13.82 -21.47 -16.79
CA LYS A 222 -15.11 -20.90 -16.44
C LYS A 222 -14.98 -19.96 -15.26
N VAL A 223 -15.31 -18.69 -15.46
CA VAL A 223 -15.38 -17.67 -14.41
C VAL A 223 -16.83 -17.55 -13.95
N SER A 224 -17.07 -17.59 -12.65
CA SER A 224 -18.38 -17.36 -12.07
C SER A 224 -18.30 -16.61 -10.75
N PHE A 225 -19.25 -15.70 -10.55
CA PHE A 225 -19.40 -14.93 -9.33
C PHE A 225 -20.87 -14.82 -8.95
N ASP A 226 -21.16 -15.03 -7.68
CA ASP A 226 -22.47 -14.83 -7.08
C ASP A 226 -22.28 -14.11 -5.74
N GLU A 227 -22.71 -12.86 -5.66
CA GLU A 227 -22.51 -12.01 -4.47
C GLU A 227 -23.24 -12.55 -3.22
N ILE A 228 -24.25 -13.43 -3.33
CA ILE A 228 -24.92 -14.03 -2.16
C ILE A 228 -23.94 -14.90 -1.36
N LEU A 229 -22.91 -15.43 -2.00
CA LEU A 229 -21.90 -16.27 -1.37
C LEU A 229 -20.83 -15.48 -0.61
N TYR A 230 -20.89 -14.14 -0.65
CA TYR A 230 -19.87 -13.27 -0.08
C TYR A 230 -20.48 -12.28 0.92
N GLU A 231 -19.66 -11.81 1.86
CA GLU A 231 -20.02 -10.67 2.71
C GLU A 231 -20.13 -9.42 1.85
N LYS A 232 -21.18 -8.60 2.09
CA LYS A 232 -21.40 -7.37 1.31
C LYS A 232 -20.33 -6.33 1.59
N MET A 233 -19.27 -6.38 0.78
CA MET A 233 -18.09 -5.52 0.88
C MET A 233 -18.02 -4.48 -0.25
N GLY A 234 -18.79 -4.67 -1.33
CA GLY A 234 -18.80 -3.79 -2.51
C GLY A 234 -17.55 -3.90 -3.40
N LYS A 235 -16.47 -4.51 -2.91
CA LYS A 235 -15.28 -4.89 -3.69
C LYS A 235 -14.98 -6.36 -3.44
N TYR A 236 -14.73 -7.12 -4.52
CA TYR A 236 -14.45 -8.55 -4.48
C TYR A 236 -13.26 -8.89 -5.36
N THR A 237 -12.54 -9.95 -5.01
CA THR A 237 -11.43 -10.47 -5.83
C THR A 237 -11.54 -12.00 -5.90
N LEU A 238 -11.60 -12.52 -7.11
CA LEU A 238 -11.50 -13.96 -7.39
C LEU A 238 -10.12 -14.28 -7.94
N ALA A 239 -9.58 -15.44 -7.58
CA ALA A 239 -8.27 -15.91 -8.00
C ALA A 239 -8.42 -17.24 -8.72
N TYR A 240 -7.90 -17.34 -9.94
CA TYR A 240 -7.88 -18.57 -10.73
C TYR A 240 -6.43 -18.95 -11.06
N GLN A 241 -6.08 -20.21 -10.85
CA GLN A 241 -4.74 -20.72 -11.16
C GLN A 241 -4.66 -21.11 -12.63
N LEU A 242 -3.76 -20.48 -13.37
CA LEU A 242 -3.42 -20.81 -14.74
C LEU A 242 -2.02 -21.40 -14.82
N LYS A 243 -1.75 -22.14 -15.89
CA LYS A 243 -0.44 -22.67 -16.21
C LYS A 243 -0.01 -22.19 -17.59
N ALA A 244 1.19 -21.61 -17.67
CA ALA A 244 1.83 -21.30 -18.94
C ALA A 244 2.26 -22.60 -19.64
N GLN A 245 1.95 -22.75 -20.92
CA GLN A 245 2.43 -23.89 -21.70
C GLN A 245 3.95 -23.79 -21.95
N GLN A 246 4.56 -24.89 -22.36
CA GLN A 246 6.01 -24.99 -22.62
C GLN A 246 6.38 -24.39 -23.99
N HIS A 247 6.00 -23.13 -24.21
CA HIS A 247 6.34 -22.34 -25.38
C HIS A 247 7.07 -21.09 -24.91
N ILE A 248 8.17 -20.73 -25.59
CA ILE A 248 9.04 -19.61 -25.23
C ILE A 248 8.90 -18.52 -26.29
N ASP A 249 8.95 -17.26 -25.87
CA ASP A 249 8.86 -16.06 -26.70
C ASP A 249 7.52 -15.95 -27.46
N VAL A 250 6.43 -16.34 -26.79
CA VAL A 250 5.06 -16.27 -27.32
C VAL A 250 4.11 -15.56 -26.34
N GLU A 251 2.97 -15.11 -26.85
CA GLU A 251 1.88 -14.58 -26.02
C GLU A 251 0.95 -15.69 -25.53
N GLY A 252 0.77 -15.78 -24.22
CA GLY A 252 -0.34 -16.48 -23.59
C GLY A 252 -1.56 -15.58 -23.52
N ILE A 253 -2.72 -16.05 -23.98
CA ILE A 253 -3.93 -15.23 -24.11
C ILE A 253 -5.05 -15.85 -23.29
N ALA A 254 -5.75 -15.02 -22.51
CA ALA A 254 -7.04 -15.33 -21.91
C ALA A 254 -8.08 -14.37 -22.47
N GLU A 255 -8.99 -14.89 -23.31
CA GLU A 255 -9.97 -14.09 -24.04
C GLU A 255 -11.40 -14.49 -23.65
N VAL A 256 -12.25 -13.52 -23.37
CA VAL A 256 -13.66 -13.75 -23.03
C VAL A 256 -14.41 -14.23 -24.27
N ASP A 257 -15.11 -15.36 -24.18
CA ASP A 257 -16.08 -15.75 -25.22
C ASP A 257 -17.33 -14.85 -25.09
N PRO A 258 -17.59 -13.93 -26.04
CA PRO A 258 -18.69 -12.97 -25.94
C PRO A 258 -20.07 -13.64 -25.89
N LYS A 259 -20.18 -14.90 -26.34
CA LYS A 259 -21.44 -15.67 -26.31
C LYS A 259 -21.73 -16.32 -24.97
N SER A 260 -20.72 -16.47 -24.12
CA SER A 260 -20.83 -17.13 -22.82
C SER A 260 -21.22 -16.18 -21.68
N PHE A 261 -21.09 -14.86 -21.89
CA PHE A 261 -21.28 -13.87 -20.85
C PHE A 261 -22.74 -13.76 -20.40
N GLN A 262 -22.98 -13.92 -19.10
CA GLN A 262 -24.27 -13.74 -18.45
C GLN A 262 -24.09 -12.84 -17.23
N LEU A 263 -24.92 -11.80 -17.10
CA LEU A 263 -24.92 -10.88 -15.98
C LEU A 263 -26.33 -10.79 -15.38
N SER A 264 -26.41 -10.82 -14.06
CA SER A 264 -27.64 -10.59 -13.28
C SER A 264 -27.42 -9.44 -12.30
N LEU A 265 -28.24 -8.40 -12.42
CA LEU A 265 -28.27 -7.25 -11.52
C LEU A 265 -29.61 -7.23 -10.80
N GLY A 266 -29.61 -7.15 -9.47
CA GLY A 266 -30.84 -7.18 -8.68
C GLY A 266 -31.67 -8.46 -8.87
N LYS A 267 -31.02 -9.58 -9.24
CA LYS A 267 -31.62 -10.87 -9.64
C LYS A 267 -32.36 -10.85 -10.98
N VAL A 268 -32.16 -9.82 -11.80
CA VAL A 268 -32.69 -9.72 -13.16
C VAL A 268 -31.57 -9.89 -14.16
N LEU A 269 -31.74 -10.83 -15.09
CA LEU A 269 -30.79 -11.08 -16.17
C LEU A 269 -30.70 -9.86 -17.09
N GLN A 270 -29.49 -9.42 -17.39
CA GLN A 270 -29.21 -8.29 -18.28
C GLN A 270 -28.79 -8.80 -19.66
N PRO A 271 -29.41 -8.31 -20.76
CA PRO A 271 -29.05 -8.70 -22.12
C PRO A 271 -27.80 -7.93 -22.60
N VAL A 272 -26.67 -8.19 -21.97
CA VAL A 272 -25.39 -7.51 -22.25
C VAL A 272 -24.36 -8.49 -22.75
N GLN A 273 -23.41 -8.00 -23.54
CA GLN A 273 -22.21 -8.72 -23.93
C GLN A 273 -21.00 -8.09 -23.25
N ALA A 274 -19.94 -8.88 -23.12
CA ALA A 274 -18.66 -8.44 -22.61
C ALA A 274 -17.55 -8.92 -23.53
N GLU A 275 -16.51 -8.13 -23.65
CA GLU A 275 -15.32 -8.44 -24.42
C GLU A 275 -14.10 -8.14 -23.54
N GLY A 276 -13.06 -8.93 -23.68
CA GLY A 276 -11.84 -8.74 -22.91
C GLY A 276 -10.79 -9.72 -23.37
N LYS A 277 -9.58 -9.20 -23.64
CA LYS A 277 -8.43 -9.99 -24.02
C LYS A 277 -7.26 -9.61 -23.14
N SER A 278 -6.82 -10.54 -22.31
CA SER A 278 -5.65 -10.39 -21.44
C SER A 278 -4.47 -11.16 -22.04
N THR A 279 -3.27 -10.56 -22.11
CA THR A 279 -2.09 -11.16 -22.79
C THR A 279 -0.84 -11.18 -21.92
N THR A 280 -0.27 -12.35 -21.63
CA THR A 280 1.01 -12.49 -20.91
C THR A 280 2.11 -12.92 -21.86
N TYR A 281 3.33 -12.44 -21.66
CA TYR A 281 4.48 -12.87 -22.43
C TYR A 281 5.18 -14.04 -21.74
N ILE A 282 5.23 -15.19 -22.41
CA ILE A 282 5.83 -16.41 -21.88
C ILE A 282 7.31 -16.43 -22.27
N THR A 283 8.20 -16.50 -21.28
CA THR A 283 9.65 -16.46 -21.45
C THR A 283 10.33 -17.61 -20.71
N ASP A 284 11.58 -17.92 -21.05
CA ASP A 284 12.44 -18.83 -20.29
C ASP A 284 13.18 -18.12 -19.13
N LYS A 285 13.19 -16.79 -19.12
CA LYS A 285 13.83 -15.97 -18.09
C LYS A 285 12.98 -15.88 -16.83
N ASP A 286 13.66 -15.69 -15.71
CA ASP A 286 13.04 -15.24 -14.46
C ASP A 286 12.25 -13.92 -14.68
N THR A 287 11.04 -13.86 -14.14
CA THR A 287 10.08 -12.75 -14.30
C THR A 287 10.69 -11.39 -14.01
N ARG A 288 11.51 -11.28 -12.96
CA ARG A 288 12.19 -10.02 -12.60
C ARG A 288 13.19 -9.60 -13.66
N ARG A 289 13.95 -10.56 -14.22
CA ARG A 289 14.91 -10.27 -15.29
C ARG A 289 14.20 -9.84 -16.57
N GLN A 290 13.12 -10.52 -16.95
CA GLN A 290 12.34 -10.16 -18.12
C GLN A 290 11.72 -8.76 -18.00
N LEU A 291 11.22 -8.40 -16.82
CA LEU A 291 10.73 -7.04 -16.55
C LEU A 291 11.81 -5.98 -16.79
N ILE A 292 13.02 -6.21 -16.26
CA ILE A 292 14.14 -5.27 -16.41
C ILE A 292 14.52 -5.13 -17.88
N ASP A 293 14.66 -6.24 -18.60
CA ASP A 293 15.02 -6.25 -20.02
C ASP A 293 13.96 -5.49 -20.86
N SER A 294 12.68 -5.78 -20.62
CA SER A 294 11.55 -5.13 -21.30
C SER A 294 11.50 -3.62 -21.04
N TYR A 295 11.75 -3.20 -19.78
CA TYR A 295 11.81 -1.78 -19.44
C TYR A 295 12.92 -1.07 -20.22
N TYR A 296 14.16 -1.57 -20.21
CA TYR A 296 15.27 -0.90 -20.90
C TYR A 296 15.12 -0.90 -22.42
N GLN A 297 14.45 -1.89 -23.01
CA GLN A 297 14.16 -1.92 -24.44
C GLN A 297 13.10 -0.87 -24.85
N SER A 298 12.07 -0.66 -24.01
CA SER A 298 10.91 0.18 -24.36
C SER A 298 10.90 1.57 -23.70
N ALA A 299 11.76 1.84 -22.72
CA ALA A 299 11.71 3.05 -21.89
C ALA A 299 11.69 4.36 -22.71
N MET A 300 12.52 4.46 -23.75
CA MET A 300 12.52 5.64 -24.62
C MET A 300 11.23 5.75 -25.43
N GLU A 301 10.77 4.66 -26.06
CA GLU A 301 9.54 4.66 -26.89
C GLU A 301 8.27 4.96 -26.08
N ASN A 302 8.17 4.39 -24.88
CA ASN A 302 7.02 4.62 -23.99
C ASN A 302 6.88 6.10 -23.61
N ILE A 303 8.01 6.81 -23.48
CA ILE A 303 8.01 8.25 -23.17
C ILE A 303 7.48 9.08 -24.35
N PHE A 304 7.75 8.68 -25.59
CA PHE A 304 7.17 9.30 -26.77
C PHE A 304 5.68 9.00 -26.93
N ARG A 305 5.23 7.80 -26.54
CA ARG A 305 3.83 7.37 -26.62
C ARG A 305 2.93 7.93 -25.52
N THR A 306 3.51 8.52 -24.46
CA THR A 306 2.72 9.15 -23.40
C THR A 306 2.13 10.45 -23.94
N ASP A 307 1.06 10.37 -24.72
CA ASP A 307 0.18 11.50 -24.97
C ASP A 307 -0.46 11.90 -23.63
N THR A 308 0.20 12.85 -22.98
CA THR A 308 -0.39 13.92 -22.15
C THR A 308 -1.50 13.51 -21.17
N THR A 309 -1.12 12.83 -20.09
CA THR A 309 -1.83 13.02 -18.80
C THR A 309 -1.01 13.97 -17.93
N ASP A 310 -1.38 15.25 -17.97
CA ASP A 310 -0.78 16.34 -17.18
C ASP A 310 -1.26 16.37 -15.72
N ARG A 311 -2.12 15.43 -15.34
CA ARG A 311 -2.86 15.43 -14.07
C ARG A 311 -2.44 14.26 -13.17
N LEU A 312 -2.38 14.54 -11.87
CA LEU A 312 -2.23 13.53 -10.82
C LEU A 312 -3.51 13.46 -9.99
N TYR A 313 -3.94 12.25 -9.67
CA TYR A 313 -5.13 11.97 -8.88
C TYR A 313 -4.75 11.94 -7.40
N LEU A 314 -5.13 13.00 -6.67
CA LEU A 314 -4.83 13.14 -5.25
C LEU A 314 -5.82 12.38 -4.37
N ALA A 315 -7.09 12.29 -4.77
CA ALA A 315 -8.10 11.60 -3.98
C ALA A 315 -9.29 11.11 -4.82
N LYS A 316 -9.90 10.00 -4.39
CA LYS A 316 -11.26 9.59 -4.73
C LYS A 316 -12.17 9.98 -3.56
N ILE A 317 -13.10 10.89 -3.82
CA ILE A 317 -14.02 11.45 -2.83
C ILE A 317 -15.37 10.79 -3.02
N TYR A 318 -15.79 9.96 -2.06
CA TYR A 318 -17.09 9.31 -2.06
C TYR A 318 -18.14 10.27 -1.53
N LEU A 319 -19.28 10.33 -2.20
CA LEU A 319 -20.34 11.30 -1.94
C LEU A 319 -21.66 10.61 -1.62
N LEU A 320 -22.38 11.19 -0.67
CA LEU A 320 -23.78 10.90 -0.38
C LEU A 320 -24.66 12.05 -0.88
N LYS A 321 -25.61 11.72 -1.74
CA LYS A 321 -26.61 12.68 -2.23
C LYS A 321 -27.75 12.81 -1.21
N ALA A 322 -27.89 14.00 -0.64
CA ALA A 322 -28.97 14.39 0.26
C ALA A 322 -29.80 15.50 -0.39
N GLY A 323 -30.84 15.10 -1.15
CA GLY A 323 -31.61 16.02 -1.99
C GLY A 323 -30.76 16.64 -3.10
N ASP A 324 -30.68 17.98 -3.12
CA ASP A 324 -29.84 18.73 -4.07
C ASP A 324 -28.43 19.00 -3.54
N THR A 325 -28.05 18.41 -2.40
CA THR A 325 -26.74 18.61 -1.77
C THR A 325 -25.91 17.34 -1.75
N TYR A 326 -24.59 17.51 -1.87
CA TYR A 326 -23.61 16.43 -1.80
C TYR A 326 -22.82 16.54 -0.50
N LEU A 327 -22.74 15.42 0.22
CA LEU A 327 -21.98 15.29 1.46
C LEU A 327 -20.82 14.32 1.27
N ILE A 328 -19.67 14.60 1.87
CA ILE A 328 -18.49 13.74 1.86
C ILE A 328 -18.74 12.57 2.79
N GLU A 329 -18.75 11.34 2.25
CA GLU A 329 -18.83 10.10 3.02
C GLU A 329 -17.44 9.61 3.42
N ASN A 330 -16.53 9.57 2.44
CA ASN A 330 -15.18 9.05 2.64
C ASN A 330 -14.21 9.65 1.61
N ILE A 331 -12.92 9.65 1.94
CA ILE A 331 -11.84 10.11 1.05
C ILE A 331 -10.74 9.04 1.01
N GLU A 332 -10.49 8.50 -0.18
CA GLU A 332 -9.38 7.59 -0.47
C GLU A 332 -8.25 8.39 -1.14
N ASN A 333 -7.12 8.51 -0.45
CA ASN A 333 -5.97 9.28 -0.92
C ASN A 333 -5.13 8.51 -1.93
N VAL A 334 -4.72 9.20 -3.00
CA VAL A 334 -3.93 8.67 -4.12
C VAL A 334 -4.47 7.31 -4.59
N PRO A 335 -5.73 7.27 -5.08
CA PRO A 335 -6.50 6.04 -5.31
C PRO A 335 -5.86 5.10 -6.34
N PHE A 336 -4.97 5.60 -7.18
CA PHE A 336 -4.26 4.82 -8.21
C PHE A 336 -2.81 4.53 -7.85
N GLY A 337 -2.39 4.76 -6.59
CA GLY A 337 -1.04 4.46 -6.13
C GLY A 337 0.06 5.27 -6.83
N GLN A 338 -0.27 6.46 -7.34
CA GLN A 338 0.65 7.40 -7.99
C GLN A 338 1.63 8.02 -7.00
N TYR A 339 2.55 7.22 -6.48
CA TYR A 339 3.60 7.64 -5.57
C TYR A 339 4.96 7.54 -6.24
N VAL A 340 5.82 8.51 -5.96
CA VAL A 340 7.25 8.45 -6.31
C VAL A 340 7.99 7.84 -5.13
N MET A 341 8.53 6.63 -5.34
CA MET A 341 9.38 5.96 -4.36
C MET A 341 10.81 6.47 -4.49
N ASN A 342 11.23 7.36 -3.60
CA ASN A 342 12.62 7.81 -3.57
C ASN A 342 13.59 6.70 -3.12
N ASN A 343 14.88 6.87 -3.42
CA ASN A 343 15.89 5.84 -3.15
C ASN A 343 15.95 5.39 -1.67
N PRO A 344 15.92 6.29 -0.66
CA PRO A 344 15.90 5.86 0.74
C PRO A 344 14.66 5.01 1.11
N LEU A 345 13.48 5.40 0.63
CA LEU A 345 12.24 4.67 0.90
C LEU A 345 12.26 3.30 0.20
N ALA A 346 12.72 3.24 -1.05
CA ALA A 346 12.89 2.00 -1.80
C ALA A 346 13.91 1.05 -1.12
N ALA A 347 15.03 1.59 -0.64
CA ALA A 347 16.02 0.81 0.10
C ALA A 347 15.44 0.27 1.41
N ALA A 348 14.72 1.11 2.16
CA ALA A 348 14.07 0.71 3.41
C ALA A 348 13.00 -0.37 3.18
N THR A 349 12.17 -0.25 2.15
CA THR A 349 11.16 -1.28 1.81
C THR A 349 11.83 -2.57 1.37
N GLN A 350 12.89 -2.51 0.55
CA GLN A 350 13.67 -3.69 0.16
C GLN A 350 14.29 -4.39 1.39
N GLN A 351 14.85 -3.63 2.34
CA GLN A 351 15.37 -4.19 3.59
C GLN A 351 14.28 -4.83 4.44
N LEU A 352 13.09 -4.23 4.50
CA LEU A 352 11.94 -4.82 5.20
C LEU A 352 11.47 -6.12 4.53
N ILE A 353 11.44 -6.17 3.19
CA ILE A 353 11.11 -7.38 2.43
C ILE A 353 12.16 -8.46 2.68
N ALA A 354 13.45 -8.12 2.61
CA ALA A 354 14.56 -9.04 2.90
C ALA A 354 14.46 -9.62 4.32
N LYS A 355 14.15 -8.77 5.32
CA LYS A 355 13.90 -9.21 6.70
C LYS A 355 12.70 -10.15 6.81
N LYS A 356 11.61 -9.90 6.08
CA LYS A 356 10.39 -10.73 6.10
C LYS A 356 10.56 -12.07 5.38
N THR A 357 11.31 -12.09 4.29
CA THR A 357 11.49 -13.29 3.43
C THR A 357 12.64 -14.19 3.88
N GLY A 358 13.44 -13.77 4.88
CA GLY A 358 14.67 -14.47 5.27
C GLY A 358 15.74 -14.46 4.18
N VAL A 359 15.47 -13.83 3.04
CA VAL A 359 16.41 -13.67 1.93
C VAL A 359 17.36 -12.55 2.32
N THR A 360 18.56 -12.92 2.77
CA THR A 360 19.69 -11.99 2.84
C THR A 360 19.95 -11.53 1.40
N THR A 361 19.46 -10.34 1.06
CA THR A 361 19.90 -9.69 -0.17
C THR A 361 21.39 -9.44 0.00
N GLY A 362 22.20 -10.17 -0.77
CA GLY A 362 23.63 -9.99 -0.86
C GLY A 362 23.94 -8.63 -1.48
N ILE A 363 23.76 -7.58 -0.70
CA ILE A 363 24.51 -6.34 -0.85
C ILE A 363 25.50 -6.38 0.30
N THR A 364 26.71 -6.81 -0.03
CA THR A 364 27.87 -6.77 0.85
C THR A 364 28.14 -5.32 1.24
N ASP A 365 27.62 -4.89 2.37
CA ASP A 365 28.35 -3.95 3.22
C ASP A 365 28.92 -4.77 4.38
N GLY A 366 30.24 -4.88 4.38
CA GLY A 366 30.97 -5.73 5.29
C GLY A 366 30.71 -5.34 6.74
N LEU A 367 30.13 -6.27 7.51
CA LEU A 367 30.41 -6.48 8.92
C LEU A 367 30.02 -7.92 9.29
N VAL A 368 31.03 -8.59 9.83
CA VAL A 368 31.19 -9.98 10.29
C VAL A 368 29.93 -10.66 10.87
N GLU A 369 29.80 -11.94 10.52
CA GLU A 369 28.88 -12.94 11.06
C GLU A 369 28.83 -12.98 12.61
N ALA A 370 27.61 -13.10 13.14
CA ALA A 370 27.37 -13.90 14.33
C ALA A 370 26.09 -14.71 14.10
N ALA A 371 26.28 -16.01 13.89
CA ALA A 371 25.23 -17.00 13.78
C ALA A 371 24.42 -17.06 15.09
N ALA A 372 23.10 -16.97 14.99
CA ALA A 372 22.18 -17.50 16.00
C ALA A 372 20.80 -17.74 15.37
N THR A 373 20.61 -19.01 14.97
CA THR A 373 19.38 -19.82 15.04
C THR A 373 18.03 -19.07 15.14
N GLY A 374 17.19 -19.28 14.13
CA GLY A 374 15.83 -18.79 14.08
C GLY A 374 14.90 -19.45 15.09
N ILE A 375 13.81 -18.74 15.37
CA ILE A 375 12.48 -19.22 15.76
C ILE A 375 11.48 -18.14 15.30
N GLU A 376 10.39 -18.59 14.69
CA GLU A 376 9.24 -17.79 14.22
C GLU A 376 8.75 -16.80 15.28
N LYS A 377 8.47 -15.54 14.87
CA LYS A 377 7.75 -14.57 15.72
C LYS A 377 6.39 -14.26 15.11
N THR A 378 5.40 -15.03 15.53
CA THR A 378 4.09 -14.47 15.90
C THR A 378 4.32 -13.23 16.76
N THR A 379 3.70 -12.10 16.43
CA THR A 379 3.74 -10.90 17.28
C THR A 379 3.10 -11.23 18.62
N ARG A 380 3.90 -11.66 19.58
CA ARG A 380 3.54 -11.94 20.96
C ARG A 380 4.08 -10.80 21.81
N ASP A 381 3.23 -10.26 22.68
CA ASP A 381 3.71 -9.35 23.72
C ASP A 381 4.35 -10.19 24.83
N ILE A 382 5.60 -9.85 25.16
CA ILE A 382 6.42 -10.61 26.10
C ILE A 382 6.88 -9.67 27.21
N ALA A 383 6.64 -10.07 28.45
CA ALA A 383 7.23 -9.45 29.63
C ALA A 383 8.05 -10.51 30.38
N SER A 384 9.17 -10.11 30.98
CA SER A 384 9.99 -11.03 31.76
C SER A 384 10.62 -10.31 32.95
N GLY A 385 10.97 -11.08 33.98
CA GLY A 385 11.61 -10.57 35.18
C GLY A 385 12.15 -11.71 36.04
N THR A 386 12.73 -11.33 37.17
CA THR A 386 13.28 -12.27 38.17
C THR A 386 12.64 -12.02 39.51
N CYS A 387 12.30 -13.09 40.22
CA CYS A 387 11.75 -13.06 41.55
C CYS A 387 12.59 -13.96 42.46
N ARG A 388 13.00 -13.43 43.60
CA ARG A 388 13.70 -14.18 44.65
C ARG A 388 12.70 -14.69 45.68
N ILE A 389 12.67 -16.00 45.92
CA ILE A 389 11.87 -16.62 46.98
C ILE A 389 12.81 -17.05 48.10
N ASN A 390 12.62 -16.49 49.30
CA ASN A 390 13.46 -16.77 50.46
C ASN A 390 12.93 -17.96 51.27
N PHE A 391 13.83 -18.79 51.79
CA PHE A 391 13.54 -20.01 52.55
C PHE A 391 13.73 -19.86 54.07
N ASN A 392 14.11 -18.69 54.57
CA ASN A 392 14.36 -18.43 56.00
C ASN A 392 15.46 -19.34 56.61
N ALA A 393 16.68 -19.25 56.08
CA ALA A 393 17.90 -19.96 56.53
C ALA A 393 17.89 -21.49 56.31
N GLY A 394 17.52 -21.91 55.10
CA GLY A 394 17.41 -23.31 54.68
C GLY A 394 15.96 -23.78 54.61
N GLY A 395 15.71 -24.89 53.95
CA GLY A 395 14.35 -25.41 53.80
C GLY A 395 14.28 -26.92 53.75
N ARG A 396 13.17 -27.48 54.24
CA ARG A 396 12.96 -28.93 54.29
C ARG A 396 12.30 -29.43 53.02
N LYS A 397 12.59 -30.67 52.65
CA LYS A 397 11.90 -31.37 51.57
C LYS A 397 10.38 -31.29 51.78
N TYR A 398 9.67 -30.92 50.71
CA TYR A 398 8.23 -30.66 50.60
C TYR A 398 7.70 -29.38 51.23
N GLU A 399 8.54 -28.56 51.85
CA GLU A 399 8.14 -27.24 52.30
C GLU A 399 7.82 -26.32 51.11
N ARG A 400 6.86 -25.43 51.29
CA ARG A 400 6.32 -24.57 50.23
C ARG A 400 6.54 -23.11 50.58
N PHE A 401 7.08 -22.37 49.63
CA PHE A 401 7.34 -20.94 49.73
C PHE A 401 6.65 -20.22 48.58
N PHE A 402 6.31 -18.96 48.79
CA PHE A 402 5.55 -18.17 47.82
C PHE A 402 6.21 -16.80 47.63
N SER A 403 6.17 -16.30 46.40
CA SER A 403 6.52 -14.90 46.12
C SER A 403 5.45 -13.94 46.62
N GLU A 404 5.79 -12.66 46.65
CA GLU A 404 4.77 -11.60 46.62
C GLU A 404 4.00 -11.60 45.29
N GLU A 405 2.93 -10.81 45.23
CA GLU A 405 2.15 -10.63 44.01
C GLU A 405 2.96 -9.85 42.96
N ILE A 406 3.20 -10.46 41.79
CA ILE A 406 4.02 -9.92 40.70
C ILE A 406 3.10 -9.36 39.62
N VAL A 407 3.28 -8.09 39.24
CA VAL A 407 2.60 -7.47 38.09
C VAL A 407 3.34 -7.84 36.80
N HIS A 408 2.67 -8.51 35.86
CA HIS A 408 3.32 -8.96 34.61
C HIS A 408 3.36 -7.89 33.51
N GLY A 409 2.62 -6.78 33.64
CA GLY A 409 2.75 -5.62 32.76
C GLY A 409 2.12 -5.73 31.36
N LEU A 410 1.38 -6.81 31.07
CA LEU A 410 0.73 -7.06 29.77
C LEU A 410 -0.78 -6.74 29.75
N GLY A 411 -1.24 -5.93 30.71
CA GLY A 411 -2.64 -5.57 30.90
C GLY A 411 -3.48 -6.64 31.62
N LEU A 412 -4.80 -6.46 31.64
CA LEU A 412 -5.75 -7.42 32.19
C LEU A 412 -6.00 -8.55 31.18
N GLY A 413 -6.26 -9.77 31.66
CA GLY A 413 -6.56 -10.94 30.82
C GLY A 413 -5.66 -12.14 31.09
N SER A 414 -5.89 -13.23 30.36
CA SER A 414 -5.08 -14.45 30.50
C SER A 414 -3.70 -14.28 29.86
N VAL A 415 -2.66 -14.83 30.49
CA VAL A 415 -1.28 -14.87 29.96
C VAL A 415 -0.65 -16.24 30.24
N ALA A 416 0.18 -16.73 29.32
CA ALA A 416 0.99 -17.92 29.56
C ALA A 416 2.23 -17.53 30.37
N ILE A 417 2.46 -18.19 31.51
CA ILE A 417 3.61 -17.94 32.38
C ILE A 417 4.57 -19.12 32.30
N ILE A 418 5.81 -18.84 31.90
CA ILE A 418 6.92 -19.78 31.91
C ILE A 418 7.83 -19.42 33.08
N LEU A 419 8.14 -20.41 33.92
CA LEU A 419 9.04 -20.27 35.06
C LEU A 419 10.30 -21.10 34.83
N GLY A 420 11.45 -20.52 35.16
CA GLY A 420 12.73 -21.22 35.20
C GLY A 420 13.54 -20.78 36.41
N VAL A 421 14.36 -21.67 36.95
CA VAL A 421 15.29 -21.33 38.03
C VAL A 421 16.63 -20.97 37.44
N SER A 422 17.20 -19.88 37.95
CA SER A 422 18.51 -19.38 37.54
C SER A 422 19.54 -19.73 38.61
N GLN A 423 20.55 -20.54 38.28
CA GLN A 423 21.66 -20.94 39.17
C GLN A 423 22.97 -20.93 38.36
N ASP A 424 24.04 -20.33 38.89
CA ASP A 424 25.43 -20.46 38.39
C ASP A 424 25.60 -20.42 36.86
N ASN A 425 24.93 -19.43 36.23
CA ASN A 425 24.94 -19.19 34.78
C ASN A 425 24.16 -20.20 33.92
N SER A 426 23.42 -21.13 34.53
CA SER A 426 22.44 -22.01 33.89
C SER A 426 21.00 -21.66 34.28
N MET A 427 20.08 -22.01 33.38
CA MET A 427 18.64 -21.81 33.56
C MET A 427 17.93 -23.14 33.36
N THR A 428 17.24 -23.60 34.40
CA THR A 428 16.55 -24.89 34.40
C THR A 428 15.04 -24.66 34.32
N PHE A 429 14.41 -25.26 33.30
CA PHE A 429 12.97 -25.18 33.06
C PHE A 429 12.34 -26.58 33.17
N GLY A 430 11.14 -26.67 33.73
CA GLY A 430 10.46 -27.96 33.93
C GLY A 430 10.91 -28.69 35.19
N SER A 431 10.93 -30.03 35.16
CA SER A 431 11.28 -30.83 36.33
C SER A 431 12.79 -30.87 36.57
N MET A 432 13.23 -30.33 37.69
CA MET A 432 14.64 -30.35 38.10
C MET A 432 15.17 -31.75 38.44
N GLU A 433 14.30 -32.71 38.74
CA GLU A 433 14.72 -34.09 39.05
C GLU A 433 15.42 -34.78 37.87
N VAL A 434 15.27 -34.23 36.65
CA VAL A 434 15.97 -34.69 35.45
C VAL A 434 17.48 -34.40 35.51
N PHE A 435 17.88 -33.38 36.28
CA PHE A 435 19.28 -32.98 36.41
C PHE A 435 19.80 -33.34 37.81
N GLU A 436 20.80 -34.22 37.87
CA GLU A 436 21.45 -34.58 39.12
C GLU A 436 22.39 -33.45 39.58
N LYS A 437 22.33 -33.08 40.88
CA LYS A 437 23.22 -32.13 41.60
C LYS A 437 22.88 -30.63 41.57
N GLU A 438 21.61 -30.25 41.41
CA GLU A 438 21.18 -28.86 41.68
C GLU A 438 20.78 -28.66 43.16
N ASP A 439 21.09 -27.50 43.74
CA ASP A 439 20.66 -27.11 45.09
C ASP A 439 20.40 -25.60 45.11
N PRO A 440 19.24 -25.09 45.56
CA PRO A 440 18.03 -25.81 45.98
C PRO A 440 17.30 -26.50 44.83
N MET A 441 16.82 -27.72 45.06
CA MET A 441 15.87 -28.38 44.16
C MET A 441 14.45 -27.97 44.54
N ALA A 442 13.72 -27.36 43.61
CA ALA A 442 12.34 -26.95 43.83
C ALA A 442 11.46 -27.18 42.60
N GLU A 443 10.22 -27.60 42.84
CA GLU A 443 9.15 -27.61 41.86
C GLU A 443 8.41 -26.28 41.90
N LEU A 444 8.22 -25.67 40.73
CA LEU A 444 7.61 -24.35 40.60
C LEU A 444 6.19 -24.41 40.04
N ALA A 445 5.33 -23.51 40.50
CA ALA A 445 4.01 -23.27 39.94
C ALA A 445 3.68 -21.78 39.91
N ALA A 446 2.97 -21.33 38.87
CA ALA A 446 2.43 -19.97 38.79
C ALA A 446 0.91 -19.99 38.98
N LYS A 447 0.40 -19.07 39.80
CA LYS A 447 -1.04 -18.81 39.96
C LYS A 447 -1.35 -17.42 39.41
N LEU A 448 -1.97 -17.36 38.23
CA LEU A 448 -2.38 -16.13 37.57
C LEU A 448 -3.69 -15.57 38.14
N ASN A 449 -3.78 -14.24 38.27
CA ASN A 449 -4.98 -13.48 38.51
C ASN A 449 -5.26 -12.53 37.31
N PRO A 450 -6.06 -12.99 36.33
CA PRO A 450 -6.34 -12.23 35.11
C PRO A 450 -6.99 -10.87 35.35
N ALA A 451 -7.81 -10.76 36.42
CA ALA A 451 -8.57 -9.56 36.74
C ALA A 451 -7.69 -8.42 37.31
N LYS A 452 -6.50 -8.75 37.82
CA LYS A 452 -5.53 -7.76 38.33
C LYS A 452 -4.29 -7.63 37.43
N GLY A 453 -4.09 -8.53 36.47
CA GLY A 453 -2.85 -8.57 35.68
C GLY A 453 -1.63 -8.97 36.51
N THR A 454 -1.84 -9.84 37.51
CA THR A 454 -0.82 -10.24 38.49
C THR A 454 -0.75 -11.75 38.62
N PHE A 455 0.36 -12.27 39.15
CA PHE A 455 0.51 -13.68 39.47
C PHE A 455 1.40 -13.89 40.71
N VAL A 456 1.31 -15.07 41.31
CA VAL A 456 2.16 -15.51 42.43
C VAL A 456 2.89 -16.78 42.02
N ILE A 457 4.18 -16.86 42.35
CA ILE A 457 5.00 -18.05 42.15
C ILE A 457 5.04 -18.84 43.46
N GLY A 458 4.71 -20.12 43.40
CA GLY A 458 4.95 -21.08 44.48
C GLY A 458 6.16 -21.96 44.16
N ALA A 459 7.00 -22.21 45.15
CA ALA A 459 8.13 -23.13 45.09
C ALA A 459 7.97 -24.22 46.16
N ARG A 460 8.00 -25.49 45.77
CA ARG A 460 7.98 -26.65 46.67
C ARG A 460 9.35 -27.33 46.63
N LEU A 461 10.05 -27.39 47.77
CA LEU A 461 11.36 -28.03 47.83
C LEU A 461 11.27 -29.55 47.59
N LEU A 462 12.17 -30.10 46.78
CA LEU A 462 12.25 -31.53 46.46
C LEU A 462 13.36 -32.24 47.26
N ALA A 463 14.27 -31.48 47.86
CA ALA A 463 15.31 -31.93 48.77
C ALA A 463 15.50 -30.92 49.91
N ASN A 464 16.17 -31.34 50.98
CA ASN A 464 16.59 -30.40 52.01
C ASN A 464 17.70 -29.51 51.45
N THR A 465 17.63 -28.21 51.69
CA THR A 465 18.64 -27.24 51.23
C THR A 465 19.16 -26.40 52.40
N THR A 466 20.44 -26.05 52.35
CA THR A 466 21.04 -25.04 53.23
C THR A 466 21.03 -23.64 52.60
N LYS A 467 20.60 -23.52 51.33
CA LYS A 467 20.45 -22.21 50.69
C LYS A 467 19.27 -21.45 51.31
N ASP A 468 19.41 -20.14 51.38
CA ASP A 468 18.46 -19.22 51.99
C ASP A 468 17.46 -18.64 50.98
N TYR A 469 17.68 -18.83 49.68
CA TYR A 469 16.76 -18.41 48.62
C TYR A 469 16.89 -19.24 47.33
N ILE A 470 15.92 -19.04 46.44
CA ILE A 470 15.97 -19.45 45.03
C ILE A 470 15.58 -18.29 44.13
N ASP A 471 16.34 -18.08 43.05
CA ASP A 471 16.03 -17.07 42.03
C ASP A 471 15.24 -17.71 40.89
N VAL A 472 14.02 -17.23 40.69
CA VAL A 472 13.10 -17.69 39.64
C VAL A 472 12.98 -16.62 38.58
N LYS A 473 13.40 -16.93 37.35
CA LYS A 473 13.12 -16.12 36.17
C LYS A 473 11.77 -16.50 35.60
N TRP A 474 10.93 -15.50 35.36
CA TRP A 474 9.60 -15.68 34.80
C TRP A 474 9.49 -14.96 33.45
N THR A 475 8.68 -15.53 32.55
CA THR A 475 8.33 -14.93 31.27
C THR A 475 6.82 -15.05 31.08
N ALA A 476 6.13 -13.93 30.94
CA ALA A 476 4.72 -13.86 30.60
C ALA A 476 4.59 -13.58 29.09
N ILE A 477 3.73 -14.34 28.44
CA ILE A 477 3.49 -14.25 26.99
C ILE A 477 1.99 -14.09 26.77
N ARG A 478 1.61 -13.12 25.94
CA ARG A 478 0.22 -12.89 25.51
C ARG A 478 0.15 -12.88 23.99
N ASP A 479 -0.78 -13.63 23.41
CA ASP A 479 -1.04 -13.62 21.98
C ASP A 479 -1.97 -12.46 21.58
N VAL A 480 -1.71 -11.83 20.44
CA VAL A 480 -2.42 -10.61 20.03
C VAL A 480 -3.86 -10.89 19.60
N GLU A 481 -4.16 -12.12 19.16
CA GLU A 481 -5.51 -12.56 18.80
C GLU A 481 -6.43 -12.68 20.03
N ASP A 482 -5.90 -13.15 21.17
CA ASP A 482 -6.65 -13.24 22.44
C ASP A 482 -7.07 -11.85 22.98
N ILE A 483 -6.29 -10.81 22.70
CA ILE A 483 -6.61 -9.41 23.07
C ILE A 483 -7.85 -8.91 22.34
N ILE A 484 -8.03 -9.31 21.08
CA ILE A 484 -9.14 -8.87 20.21
C ILE A 484 -10.43 -9.60 20.63
N GLU A 485 -10.36 -10.88 20.98
CA GLU A 485 -11.50 -11.65 21.48
C GLU A 485 -11.97 -11.24 22.89
N GLU A 486 -11.07 -10.91 23.81
CA GLU A 486 -11.45 -10.48 25.17
C GLU A 486 -12.07 -9.08 25.18
N LYS A 487 -11.57 -8.14 24.35
CA LYS A 487 -12.14 -6.79 24.21
C LYS A 487 -13.56 -6.81 23.61
N THR A 488 -13.88 -7.77 22.76
CA THR A 488 -15.23 -7.92 22.19
C THR A 488 -16.23 -8.50 23.19
N LYS A 489 -15.78 -9.26 24.20
CA LYS A 489 -16.64 -9.86 25.24
C LYS A 489 -16.92 -8.94 26.44
N MET A 490 -16.03 -8.03 26.81
CA MET A 490 -16.28 -7.08 27.93
C MET A 490 -17.07 -5.83 27.47
N LYS A 491 -18.37 -5.98 27.18
CA LYS A 491 -19.29 -4.83 27.10
C LYS A 491 -19.84 -4.49 28.48
N ILE A 492 -19.47 -3.32 29.01
CA ILE A 492 -20.06 -2.76 30.22
C ILE A 492 -21.52 -2.38 29.91
N PHE A 493 -22.47 -3.09 30.51
CA PHE A 493 -23.87 -2.67 30.54
C PHE A 493 -24.09 -1.73 31.72
N ILE A 494 -24.17 -0.43 31.45
CA ILE A 494 -24.68 0.54 32.43
C ILE A 494 -26.20 0.48 32.37
N LYS A 495 -26.84 -0.06 33.41
CA LYS A 495 -28.27 0.13 33.63
C LYS A 495 -28.47 1.46 34.37
N PRO A 496 -29.30 2.39 33.86
CA PRO A 496 -29.68 3.55 34.64
C PRO A 496 -30.58 3.11 35.80
N SER A 497 -30.26 3.55 37.01
CA SER A 497 -31.12 3.42 38.19
C SER A 497 -32.32 4.38 38.07
N THR A 498 -33.52 3.84 38.23
CA THR A 498 -34.81 4.57 38.37
C THR A 498 -34.81 5.56 39.52
#